data_AF-A0A2V9HK74-F1
#
_entry.id   AF-A0A2V9HK74-F1
#
_cell.length_a   1.000
_cell.length_b   1.000
_cell.length_c   1.000
_cell.angle_alpha   90.00
_cell.angle_beta   90.00
_cell.angle_gamma   90.00
#
_symmetry.space_group_name_H-M   'P 1'
#
loop_
_entity.id
_entity.type
_entity.pdbx_description
1 polymer ?
#
loop_
_entity_poly.entity_id
_entity_poly.type
_entity_poly.pdbx_seq_one_letter_code
_entity_poly.pdbx_strand_id
1 'polypeptide(L)' 'RIRERLSAETERPALSVSAGVAAFPQDGDTPEKLLGAADRALYAMKNHGRSSVQNLARIAACL' A
#
# COMPACT_ATOMS: atom_id res chain seq x y z
N ARG A 1 12.65 -18.15 5.93
CA ARG A 1 13.01 -18.42 4.51
C ARG A 1 13.27 -17.19 3.61
N ILE A 2 12.36 -16.21 3.43
CA ILE A 2 12.70 -14.99 2.63
C ILE A 2 13.58 -14.01 3.43
N ARG A 3 13.21 -13.72 4.68
CA ARG A 3 14.00 -12.85 5.57
C ARG A 3 15.44 -13.32 5.75
N GLU A 4 15.65 -14.61 6.03
CA GLU A 4 17.00 -15.19 6.19
C GLU A 4 17.86 -15.06 4.93
N ARG A 5 17.25 -15.14 3.75
CA ARG A 5 17.96 -14.98 2.47
C ARG A 5 18.34 -13.51 2.23
N LEU A 6 17.41 -12.59 2.47
CA LEU A 6 17.70 -11.15 2.39
C LEU A 6 18.74 -10.69 3.41
N SER A 7 18.82 -11.31 4.59
CA SER A 7 19.84 -11.00 5.59
C SER A 7 21.23 -11.57 5.29
N ALA A 8 21.31 -12.58 4.42
CA ALA A 8 22.56 -13.21 4.01
C ALA A 8 23.16 -12.57 2.74
N GLU A 9 22.43 -11.68 2.07
CA GLU A 9 22.95 -10.90 0.94
C GLU A 9 23.92 -9.82 1.42
N THR A 10 25.05 -9.69 0.72
CA THR A 10 26.07 -8.67 1.01
C THR A 10 25.57 -7.26 0.71
N GLU A 11 24.69 -7.11 -0.27
CA GLU A 11 24.05 -5.85 -0.63
C GLU A 11 22.65 -5.77 -0.01
N ARG A 12 22.25 -4.57 0.42
CA ARG A 12 20.90 -4.32 0.93
C ARG A 12 20.02 -3.89 -0.24
N PRO A 13 19.14 -4.77 -0.79
CA PRO A 13 18.31 -4.38 -1.91
C PRO A 13 17.37 -3.25 -1.52
N ALA A 14 17.20 -2.27 -2.42
CA ALA A 14 16.22 -1.22 -2.26
C ALA A 14 14.81 -1.82 -2.35
N LEU A 15 14.12 -1.91 -1.22
CA LEU A 15 12.75 -2.41 -1.15
C LEU A 15 11.77 -1.25 -1.07
N SER A 16 10.68 -1.36 -1.82
CA SER A 16 9.53 -0.47 -1.69
C SER A 16 8.24 -1.27 -1.62
N VAL A 17 7.21 -0.67 -1.04
CA VAL A 17 5.87 -1.24 -0.93
C VAL A 17 4.85 -0.26 -1.47
N SER A 18 3.77 -0.79 -2.05
CA SER A 18 2.58 -0.01 -2.42
C SER A 18 1.48 -0.32 -1.41
N ALA A 19 0.71 0.69 -1.03
CA ALA A 19 -0.45 0.56 -0.16
C ALA A 19 -1.61 1.38 -0.73
N GLY A 20 -2.77 0.75 -0.89
CA GLY A 20 -4.00 1.45 -1.28
C GLY A 20 -4.78 1.87 -0.05
N VAL A 21 -5.41 3.04 -0.12
CA VAL A 21 -6.16 3.66 0.98
C VAL A 21 -7.57 3.98 0.50
N ALA A 22 -8.55 3.87 1.41
CA ALA A 22 -9.93 4.29 1.22
C ALA A 22 -10.45 4.96 2.50
N ALA A 23 -11.38 5.90 2.36
CA ALA A 23 -11.98 6.68 3.43
C ALA A 23 -13.51 6.50 3.46
N PHE A 24 -14.07 6.27 4.65
CA PHE A 24 -15.51 6.30 4.86
C PHE A 24 -15.97 7.75 5.13
N PRO A 25 -17.10 8.21 4.57
CA PRO A 25 -17.98 7.50 3.62
C PRO A 25 -17.60 7.70 2.13
N GLN A 26 -16.53 8.44 1.84
CA GLN A 26 -16.20 8.93 0.48
C GLN A 26 -15.99 7.80 -0.53
N ASP A 27 -15.33 6.72 -0.13
CA ASP A 27 -14.96 5.59 -0.98
C ASP A 27 -15.89 4.37 -0.81
N GLY A 28 -16.87 4.47 0.09
CA GLY A 28 -17.82 3.41 0.37
C GLY A 28 -18.49 3.55 1.74
N ASP A 29 -19.72 3.06 1.82
CA ASP A 29 -20.52 3.00 3.05
C ASP A 29 -20.62 1.58 3.64
N THR A 30 -20.01 0.59 2.99
CA THR A 30 -19.87 -0.77 3.50
C THR A 30 -18.41 -1.21 3.53
N PRO A 31 -18.02 -2.18 4.39
CA PRO A 31 -16.68 -2.72 4.42
C PRO A 31 -16.20 -3.23 3.05
N GLU A 32 -17.07 -3.90 2.29
CA GLU A 32 -16.75 -4.46 0.97
C GLU A 32 -16.42 -3.35 -0.03
N LYS A 33 -17.16 -2.24 0.00
CA LYS A 33 -16.89 -1.09 -0.88
C LYS A 33 -15.56 -0.42 -0.53
N LEU A 34 -15.28 -0.23 0.76
CA LEU A 34 -14.02 0.36 1.24
C LEU A 34 -12.81 -0.52 0.89
N LEU A 35 -12.90 -1.83 1.14
CA LEU A 35 -11.84 -2.79 0.78
C LEU A 35 -11.62 -2.83 -0.73
N GLY A 36 -12.70 -2.85 -1.52
CA GLY A 36 -12.62 -2.80 -2.97
C GLY A 36 -11.99 -1.51 -3.49
N ALA A 37 -12.26 -0.36 -2.86
CA ALA A 37 -11.64 0.92 -3.21
C ALA A 37 -10.14 0.95 -2.89
N ALA A 38 -9.76 0.48 -1.70
CA ALA A 38 -8.36 0.37 -1.30
C ALA A 38 -7.58 -0.57 -2.23
N ASP A 39 -8.15 -1.72 -2.61
CA ASP A 39 -7.48 -2.66 -3.51
C ASP A 39 -7.29 -2.08 -4.93
N ARG A 40 -8.30 -1.38 -5.46
CA ARG A 40 -8.17 -0.67 -6.76
C ARG A 40 -7.07 0.39 -6.72
N ALA A 41 -6.99 1.18 -5.64
CA ALA A 41 -5.94 2.18 -5.46
C ALA A 41 -4.55 1.53 -5.41
N LEU A 42 -4.41 0.44 -4.66
CA LEU A 42 -3.18 -0.36 -4.62
C LEU A 42 -2.78 -0.87 -6.01
N TYR A 43 -3.74 -1.43 -6.74
CA TYR A 43 -3.48 -2.03 -8.04
C TYR A 43 -3.07 -0.98 -9.08
N ALA A 44 -3.72 0.19 -9.07
CA ALA A 44 -3.34 1.32 -9.91
C ALA A 44 -1.86 1.72 -9.68
N MET A 45 -1.41 1.79 -8.42
CA MET A 45 -0.01 2.10 -8.10
C MET A 45 0.97 1.06 -8.64
N LYS A 46 0.61 -0.23 -8.58
CA LYS A 46 1.45 -1.31 -9.14
C LYS A 46 1.53 -1.24 -10.66
N ASN A 47 0.46 -0.85 -11.34
CA ASN A 47 0.42 -0.74 -12.78
C ASN A 47 1.25 0.43 -13.34
N HIS A 48 1.59 1.43 -12.51
CA HIS A 48 2.33 2.61 -12.95
C HIS A 48 3.87 2.48 -12.91
N GLY A 49 4.44 1.32 -12.56
CA GLY A 49 5.85 0.94 -12.82
C GLY A 49 6.96 1.77 -12.16
N ARG A 50 6.66 2.97 -11.65
CA ARG A 50 7.58 3.83 -10.92
C ARG A 50 7.05 4.07 -9.52
N SER A 51 7.79 3.53 -8.56
CA SER A 51 7.67 3.77 -7.13
C SER A 51 7.67 5.28 -6.88
N SER A 52 6.48 5.88 -6.83
CA SER A 52 6.30 7.14 -6.15
C SER A 52 6.07 6.77 -4.70
N VAL A 53 7.08 7.04 -3.87
CA VAL A 53 6.96 6.98 -2.41
C VAL A 53 5.96 8.07 -2.01
N GLN A 54 4.67 7.73 -2.01
CA GLN A 54 3.68 8.58 -1.37
C GLN A 54 3.80 8.31 0.13
N ASN A 55 4.45 9.24 0.83
CA ASN A 55 4.45 9.26 2.29
C ASN A 55 3.00 9.15 2.76
N LEU A 56 2.66 8.05 3.42
CA LEU A 56 1.36 7.81 4.03
C LEU A 56 1.25 8.70 5.28
N ALA A 57 1.22 10.02 5.08
CA ALA A 57 1.44 10.98 6.15
C ALA A 57 0.25 11.07 7.13
N ARG A 58 -0.93 10.57 6.77
CA ARG A 58 -2.14 10.72 7.59
C ARG A 58 -3.13 9.58 7.35
N ILE A 59 -3.00 8.49 8.11
CA ILE A 59 -4.17 7.62 8.37
C ILE A 59 -4.98 8.35 9.44
N ALA A 60 -5.90 9.21 9.03
CA ALA A 60 -6.91 9.75 9.91
C ALA A 60 -8.08 8.77 9.95
N ALA A 61 -8.07 7.86 10.93
CA ALA A 61 -9.30 7.25 11.40
C ALA A 61 -9.93 8.25 12.37
N CYS A 62 -10.94 9.01 11.94
CA CYS A 62 -11.78 9.72 12.90
C CYS A 62 -12.62 8.69 13.65
N LEU A 63 -12.64 8.85 14.97
CA LEU A 63 -13.37 8.12 16.01
C LEU A 63 -14.86 7.90 15.67
#